data_AF-A0A352KLL4-F1
#
_entry.id   AF-A0A352KLL4-F1
#
_cell.length_a   1.000
_cell.length_b   1.000
_cell.length_c   1.000
_cell.angle_alpha   90.00
_cell.angle_beta   90.00
_cell.angle_gamma   90.00
#
_symmetry.space_group_name_H-M   'P 1'
#
loop_
_entity.id
_entity.type
_entity.pdbx_description
1 polymer ?
#
loop_
_entity_poly.entity_id
_entity_poly.type
_entity_poly.pdbx_seq_one_letter_code
_entity_poly.pdbx_strand_id
1 'polypeptide(L)'
;MTYCVAISTHDGLVFCSDSRTNAGADMLYSHSKMHVFNPAPGRLFVILTAGNLATTQAIINRVEHDLEDPEAKTSLLTCPKMIDAAKYMSAVSREEQAEAQAATASAGVDTSASLILGG
;
A
#
# COMPACT_ATOMS: atom_id res chain seq x y z
N MET A 1 16.25 4.61 -2.49
CA MET A 1 15.72 5.96 -2.79
C MET A 1 14.41 5.71 -3.47
N THR A 2 13.32 6.16 -2.88
CA THR A 2 11.96 5.80 -3.27
C THR A 2 11.21 7.08 -3.59
N TYR A 3 10.61 7.16 -4.78
CA TYR A 3 9.85 8.33 -5.20
C TYR A 3 8.58 7.93 -5.97
N CYS A 4 7.45 8.42 -5.46
CA CYS A 4 6.12 8.19 -5.99
C CYS A 4 5.39 9.52 -6.10
N VAL A 5 4.58 9.70 -7.14
CA VAL A 5 3.75 10.88 -7.35
C VAL A 5 2.39 10.47 -7.93
N ALA A 6 1.34 11.14 -7.46
CA ALA A 6 0.02 11.09 -8.08
C ALA A 6 -0.49 12.52 -8.30
N ILE A 7 -1.16 12.73 -9.43
CA ILE A 7 -1.73 14.02 -9.84
C ILE A 7 -3.22 13.82 -10.11
N SER A 8 -4.03 14.69 -9.51
CA SER A 8 -5.48 14.76 -9.77
C SER A 8 -5.79 15.95 -10.65
N THR A 9 -6.50 15.72 -11.74
CA THR A 9 -6.91 16.72 -12.73
C THR A 9 -8.40 16.62 -12.99
N HIS A 10 -8.96 17.58 -13.72
CA HIS A 10 -10.37 17.51 -14.16
C HIS A 10 -10.64 16.33 -15.11
N ASP A 11 -9.64 15.90 -15.88
CA ASP A 11 -9.77 14.84 -16.88
C ASP A 11 -9.42 13.44 -16.34
N GLY A 12 -8.91 13.36 -15.11
CA GLY A 12 -8.57 12.09 -14.46
C GLY A 12 -7.34 12.15 -13.57
N LEU A 13 -6.77 10.96 -13.33
CA LEU A 13 -5.65 10.74 -12.41
C LEU A 13 -4.40 10.26 -13.17
N VAL A 14 -3.22 10.73 -12.75
CA VAL A 14 -1.91 10.27 -13.26
C VAL A 14 -1.09 9.76 -12.10
N PHE A 15 -0.49 8.58 -12.24
CA PHE A 15 0.36 7.95 -11.23
C PHE A 15 1.74 7.63 -11.82
N CYS A 16 2.79 7.81 -11.03
CA CYS A 16 4.15 7.44 -11.39
C CYS A 16 4.94 7.01 -10.15
N SER A 17 5.75 5.96 -10.28
CA SER A 17 6.63 5.48 -9.21
C SER A 17 7.94 4.96 -9.79
N ASP A 18 9.04 5.20 -9.09
CA ASP A 18 10.30 4.52 -9.39
C ASP A 18 10.29 3.06 -8.87
N SER A 19 11.31 2.26 -9.21
CA SER A 19 11.41 0.87 -8.77
C SER A 19 12.62 0.54 -7.90
N ARG A 20 13.55 1.48 -7.69
CA ARG A 20 14.76 1.21 -6.89
C ARG A 20 14.40 1.06 -5.43
N THR A 21 14.78 -0.06 -4.83
CA THR A 21 14.39 -0.40 -3.45
C THR A 21 15.62 -0.87 -2.66
N ASN A 22 15.74 -0.38 -1.43
CA ASN A 22 16.72 -0.89 -0.47
C ASN A 22 16.04 -2.00 0.35
N ALA A 23 16.52 -3.23 0.20
CA ALA A 23 16.00 -4.41 0.91
C ALA A 23 16.90 -4.85 2.08
N GLY A 24 17.94 -4.07 2.39
CA GLY A 24 18.90 -4.32 3.45
C GLY A 24 20.30 -3.85 3.08
N ALA A 25 21.27 -4.05 3.97
CA ALA A 25 22.66 -3.69 3.72
C ALA A 25 23.15 -4.34 2.40
N ASP A 26 23.61 -3.50 1.48
CA ASP A 26 24.09 -3.89 0.14
C ASP A 26 23.10 -4.63 -0.77
N MET A 27 21.80 -4.61 -0.43
CA MET A 27 20.74 -5.25 -1.20
C MET A 27 19.87 -4.21 -1.90
N LEU A 28 20.27 -3.82 -3.12
CA LEU A 28 19.50 -2.94 -4.00
C LEU A 28 18.79 -3.76 -5.09
N TYR A 29 17.47 -3.80 -5.03
CA TYR A 29 16.62 -4.52 -5.98
C TYR A 29 15.64 -3.59 -6.68
N SER A 30 15.05 -4.09 -7.77
CA SER A 30 13.93 -3.44 -8.44
C SER A 30 12.63 -4.09 -7.96
N HIS A 31 11.79 -3.33 -7.27
CA HIS A 31 10.44 -3.75 -6.89
C HIS A 31 9.42 -2.73 -7.39
N SER A 32 8.27 -3.22 -7.89
CA SER A 32 7.15 -2.33 -8.20
C SER A 32 6.68 -1.66 -6.92
N LYS A 33 6.41 -0.37 -7.01
CA LYS A 33 5.80 0.43 -5.95
C LYS A 33 4.41 0.92 -6.32
N MET A 34 3.91 0.51 -7.48
CA MET A 34 2.56 0.80 -7.97
C MET A 34 1.79 -0.51 -8.04
N HIS A 35 0.64 -0.53 -7.37
CA HIS A 35 -0.23 -1.69 -7.26
C HIS A 35 -1.62 -1.29 -7.74
N VAL A 36 -2.16 -2.01 -8.73
CA VAL A 36 -3.45 -1.70 -9.35
C VAL A 36 -4.45 -2.79 -8.97
N PHE A 37 -5.54 -2.39 -8.35
CA PHE A 37 -6.64 -3.27 -7.94
C PHE A 37 -7.89 -2.93 -8.74
N ASN A 38 -8.48 -3.95 -9.38
CA ASN A 38 -9.74 -3.82 -10.13
C ASN A 38 -10.74 -4.86 -9.61
N PRO A 39 -11.30 -4.68 -8.39
CA PRO A 39 -12.08 -5.71 -7.72
C PRO A 39 -13.45 -5.96 -8.36
N ALA A 40 -13.98 -4.99 -9.12
CA ALA A 40 -15.26 -5.14 -9.85
C ALA A 40 -15.37 -4.11 -10.97
N PRO A 41 -16.26 -4.32 -11.97
CA PRO A 41 -16.52 -3.34 -13.02
C PRO A 41 -16.84 -1.95 -12.46
N GLY A 42 -16.14 -0.93 -12.93
CA GLY A 42 -16.30 0.46 -12.47
C GLY A 42 -15.58 0.79 -11.14
N ARG A 43 -14.73 -0.11 -10.63
CA ARG A 43 -13.90 0.13 -9.44
C ARG A 43 -12.44 -0.13 -9.76
N LEU A 44 -11.64 0.92 -9.82
CA LEU A 44 -10.20 0.83 -10.01
C LEU A 44 -9.51 1.59 -8.88
N PHE A 45 -8.51 0.98 -8.25
CA PHE A 45 -7.69 1.61 -7.24
C PHE A 45 -6.22 1.46 -7.61
N VAL A 46 -5.46 2.53 -7.42
CA VAL A 46 -4.01 2.55 -7.54
C VAL A 46 -3.42 2.91 -6.18
N ILE A 47 -2.54 2.05 -5.69
CA ILE A 47 -1.80 2.25 -4.43
C ILE A 47 -0.32 2.41 -4.79
N LEU A 48 0.27 3.54 -4.39
CA LEU A 48 1.71 3.76 -4.43
C LEU A 48 2.31 3.57 -3.05
N THR A 49 3.42 2.85 -2.94
CA THR A 49 4.07 2.53 -1.66
C THR A 49 5.45 3.18 -1.53
N ALA A 50 5.81 3.59 -0.32
CA ALA A 50 7.14 4.07 0.01
C ALA A 50 7.51 3.79 1.47
N GLY A 51 8.79 3.55 1.76
CA GLY A 51 9.28 3.24 3.11
C GLY A 51 9.87 1.84 3.19
N ASN A 52 9.69 1.19 4.35
CA ASN A 52 10.20 -0.14 4.62
C ASN A 52 9.58 -1.20 3.68
N LEU A 53 10.42 -1.93 2.94
CA LEU A 53 9.96 -2.91 1.95
C LEU A 53 9.08 -4.00 2.56
N ALA A 54 9.48 -4.57 3.70
CA ALA A 54 8.73 -5.64 4.35
C ALA A 54 7.35 -5.14 4.79
N THR A 55 7.28 -3.96 5.41
CA THR A 55 6.00 -3.36 5.82
C THR A 55 5.10 -3.04 4.63
N THR A 56 5.64 -2.44 3.56
CA THR A 56 4.84 -2.14 2.37
C THR A 56 4.31 -3.40 1.69
N GLN A 57 5.09 -4.48 1.65
CA GLN A 57 4.63 -5.77 1.13
C GLN A 57 3.55 -6.39 2.00
N ALA A 58 3.70 -6.35 3.33
CA ALA A 58 2.69 -6.85 4.26
C ALA A 58 1.33 -6.14 4.06
N ILE A 59 1.36 -4.81 3.91
CA ILE A 59 0.16 -4.01 3.59
C ILE A 59 -0.49 -4.47 2.29
N ILE A 60 0.28 -4.60 1.20
CA ILE A 60 -0.28 -5.00 -0.10
C ILE A 60 -0.82 -6.43 -0.05
N ASN A 61 -0.10 -7.36 0.57
CA ASN A 61 -0.53 -8.74 0.74
C ASN A 61 -1.83 -8.81 1.57
N ARG A 62 -1.99 -7.96 2.59
CA ARG A 62 -3.21 -7.91 3.39
C ARG A 62 -4.40 -7.44 2.55
N VAL A 63 -4.20 -6.44 1.70
CA VAL A 63 -5.24 -5.96 0.77
C VAL A 63 -5.65 -7.03 -0.25
N GLU A 64 -4.68 -7.77 -0.79
CA GLU A 64 -4.95 -8.91 -1.68
C GLU A 64 -5.75 -10.00 -0.95
N HIS A 65 -5.33 -10.36 0.27
CA HIS A 65 -6.02 -11.35 1.08
C HIS A 65 -7.47 -10.97 1.40
N ASP A 66 -7.71 -9.73 1.85
CA ASP A 66 -9.05 -9.24 2.18
C ASP A 66 -9.96 -9.15 0.93
N LEU A 67 -9.39 -9.06 -0.28
CA LEU A 67 -10.15 -9.09 -1.54
C LEU A 67 -10.55 -10.51 -1.95
N GLU A 68 -9.73 -11.51 -1.60
CA GLU A 68 -9.98 -12.91 -1.90
C GLU A 68 -10.85 -13.61 -0.85
N ASP A 69 -10.88 -13.08 0.38
CA ASP A 69 -11.64 -13.63 1.49
C ASP A 69 -13.14 -13.24 1.42
N PRO A 70 -14.07 -14.19 1.20
CA PRO A 70 -15.50 -13.92 1.20
C PRO A 70 -16.05 -13.45 2.55
N GLU A 71 -15.34 -13.75 3.65
CA GLU A 71 -15.73 -13.39 5.02
C GLU A 71 -15.13 -12.05 5.47
N ALA A 72 -14.32 -11.40 4.63
CA ALA A 72 -13.73 -10.10 4.94
C ALA A 72 -14.81 -9.03 5.15
N LYS A 73 -14.88 -8.49 6.36
CA LYS A 73 -15.87 -7.46 6.73
C LYS A 73 -15.72 -6.17 5.94
N THR A 74 -14.50 -5.84 5.49
CA THR A 74 -14.21 -4.62 4.73
C THR A 74 -13.02 -4.88 3.82
N SER A 75 -13.13 -4.45 2.56
CA SER A 75 -12.08 -4.53 1.55
C SER A 75 -12.33 -3.47 0.47
N LEU A 76 -11.38 -3.30 -0.47
CA LEU A 76 -11.56 -2.36 -1.59
C LEU A 76 -12.79 -2.69 -2.47
N LEU A 77 -13.25 -3.95 -2.46
CA LEU A 77 -14.48 -4.36 -3.12
C LEU A 77 -15.73 -3.77 -2.43
N THR A 78 -15.75 -3.78 -1.09
CA THR A 78 -16.95 -3.47 -0.30
C THR A 78 -17.04 -2.00 0.12
N CYS A 79 -15.94 -1.24 0.09
CA CYS A 79 -15.94 0.19 0.43
C CYS A 79 -16.88 1.01 -0.49
N PRO A 80 -17.88 1.75 0.04
CA PRO A 80 -18.86 2.45 -0.81
C PRO A 80 -18.35 3.76 -1.41
N LYS A 81 -17.35 4.41 -0.80
CA LYS A 81 -16.76 5.67 -1.26
C LYS A 81 -15.24 5.66 -1.11
N MET A 82 -14.55 6.55 -1.83
CA MET A 82 -13.09 6.69 -1.73
C MET A 82 -12.59 7.03 -0.32
N ILE A 83 -13.38 7.76 0.47
CA ILE A 83 -13.02 8.03 1.87
C ILE A 83 -13.04 6.76 2.74
N ASP A 84 -13.91 5.80 2.41
CA ASP A 84 -13.99 4.53 3.14
C ASP A 84 -12.85 3.60 2.72
N ALA A 85 -12.47 3.62 1.43
CA ALA A 85 -11.25 2.97 0.96
C ALA A 85 -10.00 3.56 1.63
N ALA A 86 -9.92 4.88 1.78
CA ALA A 86 -8.81 5.54 2.49
C ALA A 86 -8.77 5.16 3.98
N LYS A 87 -9.91 5.05 4.66
CA LYS A 87 -9.98 4.57 6.05
C LYS A 87 -9.55 3.11 6.18
N TYR A 88 -10.02 2.25 5.28
CA TYR A 88 -9.60 0.86 5.21
C TYR A 88 -8.08 0.75 5.03
N MET A 89 -7.51 1.43 4.03
CA MET A 89 -6.07 1.46 3.79
C MET A 89 -5.28 2.02 4.99
N SER A 90 -5.82 3.02 5.67
CA SER A 90 -5.20 3.59 6.87
C SER A 90 -5.22 2.61 8.05
N ALA A 91 -6.30 1.83 8.21
CA ALA A 91 -6.40 0.80 9.24
C ALA A 91 -5.37 -0.30 9.00
N VAL A 92 -5.35 -0.89 7.80
CA VAL A 92 -4.36 -1.90 7.39
C VAL A 92 -2.94 -1.37 7.58
N SER A 93 -2.64 -0.18 7.07
CA SER A 93 -1.30 0.41 7.20
C SER A 93 -0.88 0.64 8.65
N ARG A 94 -1.80 1.02 9.55
CA ARG A 94 -1.48 1.20 10.98
C ARG A 94 -1.24 -0.12 11.68
N GLU A 95 -2.05 -1.14 11.38
CA GLU A 95 -1.93 -2.47 11.97
C GLU A 95 -0.61 -3.12 11.57
N GLU A 96 -0.31 -3.20 10.27
CA GLU A 96 0.95 -3.79 9.76
C GLU A 96 2.19 -3.05 10.26
N GLN A 97 2.16 -1.71 10.33
CA GLN A 97 3.26 -0.95 10.91
C GLN A 97 3.44 -1.20 12.41
N ALA A 98 2.34 -1.33 13.17
CA ALA A 98 2.41 -1.62 14.60
C ALA A 98 2.97 -3.02 14.86
N GLU A 99 2.56 -4.01 14.06
CA GLU A 99 3.09 -5.38 14.14
C GLU A 99 4.58 -5.42 13.79
N ALA A 100 4.99 -4.76 12.70
CA ALA A 100 6.40 -4.68 12.31
C ALA A 100 7.25 -3.98 13.38
N GLN A 101 6.76 -2.89 13.96
CA GLN A 101 7.44 -2.17 15.03
C GLN A 101 7.59 -3.03 16.29
N ALA A 102 6.56 -3.80 16.65
CA ALA A 102 6.61 -4.71 17.79
C ALA A 102 7.63 -5.85 17.55
N ALA A 103 7.63 -6.43 16.35
CA ALA A 103 8.55 -7.52 15.97
C ALA A 103 10.02 -7.08 15.94
N THR A 104 10.29 -5.80 15.71
CA THR A 104 11.65 -5.24 15.54
C THR A 104 12.07 -4.29 16.66
N ALA A 105 11.30 -4.22 17.75
CA ALA A 105 11.48 -3.24 18.82
C ALA A 105 12.90 -3.23 19.43
N SER A 106 13.53 -4.40 19.56
CA SER A 106 14.89 -4.55 20.10
C SER A 106 16.00 -4.22 19.10
N ALA A 107 15.68 -4.14 17.81
CA ALA A 107 16.65 -3.97 16.72
C ALA A 107 16.78 -2.51 16.23
N GLY A 108 15.91 -1.60 16.67
CA GLY A 108 15.96 -0.18 16.27
C GLY A 108 15.73 0.05 14.77
N VAL A 109 15.02 -0.86 14.10
CA VAL A 109 14.72 -0.78 12.66
C VAL A 109 13.56 0.19 12.44
N ASP A 110 13.70 1.08 11.45
CA ASP A 110 12.58 1.90 10.98
C ASP A 110 11.66 1.06 10.09
N THR A 111 10.45 0.80 10.59
CA THR A 111 9.41 0.02 9.89
C THR A 111 8.33 0.91 9.27
N SER A 112 8.55 2.22 9.20
CA SER A 112 7.58 3.16 8.66
C SER A 112 7.31 2.94 7.17
N ALA A 113 6.06 3.16 6.79
CA ALA A 113 5.57 3.12 5.43
C ALA A 113 4.60 4.28 5.19
N SER A 114 4.58 4.75 3.94
CA SER A 114 3.69 5.80 3.48
C SER A 114 3.06 5.38 2.15
N LEU A 115 1.81 5.79 1.95
CA LEU A 115 0.99 5.34 0.83
C LEU A 115 0.35 6.54 0.12
N ILE A 116 0.19 6.42 -1.19
CA ILE A 116 -0.76 7.25 -1.96
C ILE A 116 -1.84 6.31 -2.48
N LEU A 117 -3.11 6.65 -2.25
CA LEU A 117 -4.27 5.96 -2.79
C LEU A 117 -5.00 6.88 -3.77
N GLY A 118 -5.37 6.35 -4.93
CA GLY A 118 -6.30 7.01 -5.86
C GLY A 118 -7.11 5.98 -6.64
N GLY A 119 -8.16 6.43 -7.32
CA GLY A 119 -9.16 5.57 -7.97
C GLY A 119 -10.44 6.31 -8.27
#